data_AF-A0A9E2V0L6-F1
#
_entry.id   AF-A0A9E2V0L6-F1
#
_cell.length_a   1.000
_cell.length_b   1.000
_cell.length_c   1.000
_cell.angle_alpha   90.00
_cell.angle_beta   90.00
_cell.angle_gamma   90.00
#
_symmetry.space_group_name_H-M   'P 1'
#
loop_
_entity.id
_entity.type
_entity.pdbx_description
1 polymer ?
#
loop_
_entity_poly.entity_id
_entity_poly.type
_entity_poly.pdbx_seq_one_letter_code
_entity_poly.pdbx_strand_id
1 'polypeptide(L)'
;MEIETDIPGGQECVERILKCTGHSFEPDIARKLWPRILRHKWYLSEKLGRDVGIKVASVDFIENVEPMGEAQHDEERIRLLRDLGAYMVDRSVWDTISDTQPPKQIVNKRIILPFTATNLALKHGVVPPRTIIFFGPPGTGKTHFVRA
;
A
#
# COMPACT_ATOMS: atom_id res chain seq x y z
N MET A 1 -16.84 -23.77 -9.56
CA MET A 1 -17.93 -23.83 -8.57
C MET A 1 -18.05 -22.42 -8.03
N GLU A 2 -18.97 -21.66 -8.62
CA GLU A 2 -19.19 -20.25 -8.32
C GLU A 2 -19.66 -20.14 -6.87
N ILE A 3 -18.88 -19.43 -6.05
CA ILE A 3 -19.35 -19.04 -4.73
C ILE A 3 -20.22 -17.80 -4.96
N GLU A 4 -21.50 -18.02 -5.29
CA GLU A 4 -22.54 -17.01 -5.06
C GLU A 4 -22.65 -16.80 -3.54
N THR A 5 -21.77 -15.97 -2.98
CA THR A 5 -22.06 -15.35 -1.69
C THR A 5 -22.92 -14.14 -1.98
N ASP A 6 -24.23 -14.28 -1.75
CA ASP A 6 -25.11 -13.15 -1.46
C ASP A 6 -24.39 -12.25 -0.46
N ILE A 7 -23.88 -11.11 -0.94
CA ILE A 7 -23.07 -10.21 -0.11
C ILE A 7 -24.07 -9.57 0.86
N PRO A 8 -23.96 -9.84 2.17
CA PRO A 8 -24.91 -9.30 3.12
C PRO A 8 -24.92 -7.77 3.04
N GLY A 9 -26.06 -7.16 3.37
CA GLY A 9 -26.20 -5.70 3.34
C GLY A 9 -25.08 -5.02 4.15
N GLY A 10 -24.72 -3.78 3.79
CA GLY A 10 -23.62 -3.07 4.46
C GLY A 10 -23.77 -3.03 5.99
N GLN A 11 -24.99 -2.80 6.50
CA GLN A 11 -25.30 -2.85 7.94
C GLN A 11 -25.12 -4.23 8.55
N GLU A 12 -25.48 -5.30 7.84
CA GLU A 12 -25.30 -6.67 8.32
C GLU A 12 -23.81 -7.04 8.41
N CYS A 13 -23.00 -6.55 7.47
CA CYS A 13 -21.54 -6.69 7.56
C CYS A 13 -20.99 -5.98 8.81
N VAL A 14 -21.48 -4.78 9.13
CA VAL A 14 -21.08 -4.04 10.34
C VAL A 14 -21.41 -4.84 11.60
N GLU A 15 -22.65 -5.32 11.73
CA GLU A 15 -23.07 -6.10 12.90
C GLU A 15 -22.24 -7.38 13.08
N ARG A 16 -21.97 -8.09 11.98
CA ARG A 16 -21.18 -9.33 12.01
C ARG A 16 -19.73 -9.06 12.42
N ILE A 17 -19.12 -8.01 11.89
CA ILE A 17 -17.73 -7.63 12.22
C ILE A 17 -17.65 -7.15 13.67
N LEU A 18 -18.58 -6.31 14.11
CA LEU A 18 -18.67 -5.81 15.48
C LEU A 18 -18.81 -6.97 16.49
N LYS A 19 -19.69 -7.93 16.20
CA LYS A 19 -19.90 -9.10 17.06
C LYS A 19 -18.65 -9.99 17.17
N CYS A 20 -17.85 -10.06 16.11
CA CYS A 20 -16.65 -10.90 16.09
C CYS A 20 -15.45 -10.23 16.74
N THR A 21 -15.26 -8.94 16.48
CA THR A 21 -14.00 -8.23 16.74
C THR A 21 -14.11 -7.11 17.78
N GLY A 22 -15.33 -6.67 18.09
CA GLY A 22 -15.55 -5.49 18.94
C GLY A 22 -15.37 -4.15 18.22
N HIS A 23 -14.95 -4.16 16.95
CA HIS A 23 -14.75 -2.96 16.15
C HIS A 23 -15.95 -2.63 15.25
N SER A 24 -16.32 -1.36 15.21
CA SER A 24 -17.38 -0.84 14.35
C SER A 24 -16.80 -0.12 13.13
N PHE A 25 -17.46 -0.22 11.99
CA PHE A 25 -17.06 0.36 10.72
C PHE A 25 -18.24 1.04 10.04
N GLU A 26 -17.96 1.96 9.10
CA GLU A 26 -18.99 2.47 8.20
C GLU A 26 -19.54 1.35 7.29
N PRO A 27 -20.84 1.36 6.93
CA PRO A 27 -21.47 0.30 6.14
C PRO A 27 -20.76 -0.02 4.82
N ASP A 28 -20.26 1.00 4.13
CA ASP A 28 -19.54 0.83 2.85
C ASP A 28 -18.17 0.15 3.04
N ILE A 29 -17.48 0.49 4.13
CA ILE A 29 -16.18 -0.10 4.48
C ILE A 29 -16.41 -1.56 4.91
N ALA A 30 -17.38 -1.81 5.79
CA ALA A 30 -17.72 -3.16 6.24
C ALA A 30 -18.07 -4.10 5.08
N ARG A 31 -18.82 -3.60 4.08
CA ARG A 31 -19.16 -4.37 2.87
C ARG A 31 -17.94 -4.76 2.03
N LYS A 32 -16.90 -3.92 2.00
CA LYS A 32 -15.62 -4.22 1.32
C LYS A 32 -14.74 -5.16 2.13
N LEU A 33 -14.75 -5.02 3.46
CA LEU A 33 -13.96 -5.85 4.38
C LEU A 33 -14.48 -7.29 4.45
N TRP A 34 -15.80 -7.48 4.48
CA TRP A 34 -16.40 -8.80 4.73
C TRP A 34 -15.98 -9.90 3.74
N PRO A 35 -15.98 -9.71 2.40
CA PRO A 35 -15.47 -10.72 1.47
C PRO A 35 -13.99 -11.04 1.65
N ARG A 36 -13.20 -10.06 2.12
CA ARG A 36 -11.76 -10.23 2.36
C ARG A 36 -11.51 -11.04 3.64
N ILE A 37 -12.28 -10.78 4.69
CA ILE A 37 -12.31 -11.59 5.92
C ILE A 37 -12.66 -13.04 5.59
N LEU A 38 -13.68 -13.28 4.76
CA LEU A 38 -14.06 -14.64 4.36
C LEU A 38 -12.94 -15.34 3.57
N ARG A 39 -12.26 -14.63 2.67
CA ARG A 39 -11.12 -15.16 1.93
C ARG A 39 -9.95 -15.49 2.85
N HIS A 40 -9.68 -14.63 3.83
CA HIS A 40 -8.67 -14.84 4.84
C HIS A 40 -8.99 -16.04 5.73
N LYS A 41 -10.24 -16.19 6.17
CA LYS A 41 -10.74 -17.38 6.88
C LYS A 41 -10.43 -18.64 6.08
N TRP A 42 -10.80 -18.65 4.79
CA TRP A 42 -10.54 -19.81 3.93
C TRP A 42 -9.04 -20.13 3.85
N TYR A 43 -8.20 -19.13 3.59
CA TYR A 43 -6.76 -19.30 3.51
C TYR A 43 -6.15 -19.85 4.82
N LEU A 44 -6.55 -19.31 5.97
CA LEU A 44 -6.10 -19.79 7.27
C LEU A 44 -6.55 -21.23 7.55
N SER A 45 -7.79 -21.57 7.19
CA SER A 45 -8.32 -22.91 7.39
C SER A 45 -7.56 -23.97 6.56
N GLU A 46 -7.25 -23.65 5.30
CA GLU A 46 -6.40 -24.49 4.44
C GLU A 46 -5.00 -24.66 5.02
N LYS A 47 -4.37 -23.56 5.43
CA LYS A 47 -3.00 -23.57 5.97
C LYS A 47 -2.88 -24.37 7.26
N LEU A 48 -3.90 -24.36 8.10
CA LEU A 48 -3.90 -25.02 9.41
C LEU A 48 -4.54 -26.42 9.38
N GLY A 49 -5.07 -26.86 8.25
CA GLY A 49 -5.75 -28.16 8.10
C GLY A 49 -6.99 -28.32 8.98
N ARG A 50 -7.59 -27.20 9.43
CA ARG A 50 -8.81 -27.19 10.28
C ARG A 50 -9.59 -25.91 10.05
N ASP A 51 -10.90 -25.92 10.29
CA ASP A 51 -11.66 -24.67 10.26
C ASP A 51 -11.26 -23.77 11.45
N VAL A 52 -10.76 -22.57 11.16
CA VAL A 52 -10.43 -21.56 12.18
C VAL A 52 -11.66 -20.85 12.74
N GLY A 53 -12.78 -20.88 12.00
CA GLY A 53 -13.99 -20.16 12.37
C GLY A 53 -13.93 -18.65 12.05
N ILE A 54 -15.11 -18.03 11.94
CA ILE A 54 -15.23 -16.64 11.48
C ILE A 54 -14.65 -15.64 12.48
N LYS A 55 -14.84 -15.87 13.79
CA LYS A 55 -14.38 -14.93 14.82
C LYS A 55 -12.86 -14.78 14.82
N VAL A 56 -12.13 -15.91 14.84
CA VAL A 56 -10.67 -15.91 14.84
C VAL A 56 -10.14 -15.27 13.56
N ALA A 57 -10.70 -15.63 12.41
CA ALA A 57 -10.30 -15.04 11.14
C ALA A 57 -10.59 -13.54 11.06
N SER A 58 -11.73 -13.07 11.58
CA SER A 58 -12.05 -11.63 11.61
C SER A 58 -11.10 -10.85 12.51
N VAL A 59 -10.79 -11.37 13.71
CA VAL A 59 -9.85 -10.73 14.64
C VAL A 59 -8.45 -10.67 14.01
N ASP A 60 -7.93 -11.80 13.53
CA ASP A 60 -6.61 -11.85 12.89
C ASP A 60 -6.54 -10.96 11.63
N PHE A 61 -7.61 -10.93 10.83
CA PHE A 61 -7.64 -10.08 9.64
C PHE A 61 -7.57 -8.60 10.01
N ILE A 62 -8.34 -8.15 10.99
CA ILE A 62 -8.40 -6.72 11.39
C ILE A 62 -7.16 -6.29 12.18
N GLU A 63 -6.60 -7.18 12.99
CA GLU A 63 -5.44 -6.85 13.82
C GLU A 63 -4.12 -6.97 13.04
N ASN A 64 -4.02 -7.92 12.08
CA ASN A 64 -2.75 -8.30 11.47
C ASN A 64 -2.68 -8.16 9.94
N VAL A 65 -3.81 -8.12 9.21
CA VAL A 65 -3.83 -8.16 7.71
C VAL A 65 -4.33 -6.86 7.09
N GLU A 66 -5.38 -6.28 7.66
CA GLU A 66 -5.94 -4.96 7.38
C GLU A 66 -5.74 -4.12 8.63
N PRO A 67 -4.55 -3.53 8.83
CA PRO A 67 -4.36 -2.65 9.97
C PRO A 67 -5.34 -1.48 9.84
N MET A 68 -6.20 -1.35 10.85
CA MET A 68 -7.02 -0.17 11.12
C MET A 68 -6.22 1.11 10.81
N GLY A 69 -6.64 1.81 9.76
CA GLY A 69 -6.19 3.16 9.42
C GLY A 69 -4.95 3.22 8.53
N GLU A 70 -5.14 3.15 7.22
CA GLU A 70 -4.17 3.76 6.28
C GLU A 70 -3.88 5.22 6.70
N ALA A 71 -4.90 5.96 7.15
CA ALA A 71 -4.74 7.33 7.66
C ALA A 71 -4.00 7.44 9.02
N GLN A 72 -4.28 6.56 9.99
CA GLN A 72 -3.65 6.63 11.33
C GLN A 72 -2.19 6.11 11.30
N HIS A 73 -1.92 5.06 10.53
CA HIS A 73 -0.55 4.58 10.33
C HIS A 73 0.28 5.52 9.48
N ASP A 74 -0.30 6.24 8.52
CA ASP A 74 0.43 7.25 7.78
C ASP A 74 0.85 8.40 8.71
N GLU A 75 -0.01 8.86 9.61
CA GLU A 75 0.37 9.86 10.62
C GLU A 75 1.50 9.38 11.54
N GLU A 76 1.40 8.15 12.07
CA GLU A 76 2.42 7.59 12.96
C GLU A 76 3.75 7.32 12.23
N ARG A 77 3.69 6.82 10.99
CA ARG A 77 4.87 6.63 10.13
C ARG A 77 5.50 7.95 9.75
N ILE A 78 4.70 8.95 9.36
CA ILE A 78 5.21 10.30 9.03
C ILE A 78 5.86 10.92 10.27
N ARG A 79 5.26 10.75 11.45
CA ARG A 79 5.84 11.20 12.72
C ARG A 79 7.17 10.52 12.98
N LEU A 80 7.23 9.20 12.90
CA LEU A 80 8.46 8.43 13.12
C LEU A 80 9.56 8.81 12.10
N LEU A 81 9.20 8.96 10.83
CA LEU A 81 10.12 9.40 9.79
C LEU A 81 10.64 10.82 10.10
N ARG A 82 9.78 11.73 10.55
CA ARG A 82 10.17 13.08 10.96
C ARG A 82 11.13 13.06 12.15
N ASP A 83 10.88 12.21 13.13
CA ASP A 83 11.76 12.04 14.30
C ASP A 83 13.13 11.46 13.90
N LEU A 84 13.18 10.65 12.84
CA LEU A 84 14.41 10.17 12.20
C LEU A 84 15.07 11.21 11.27
N GLY A 85 14.52 12.43 11.19
CA GLY A 85 15.07 13.53 10.38
C GLY A 85 14.59 13.57 8.93
N ALA A 86 13.58 12.77 8.56
CA ALA A 86 12.96 12.87 7.25
C ALA A 86 12.16 14.18 7.12
N TYR A 87 12.18 14.75 5.93
CA TYR A 87 11.36 15.90 5.57
C TYR A 87 10.50 15.52 4.35
N MET A 88 9.27 16.04 4.31
CA MET A 88 8.40 15.87 3.16
C MET A 88 8.88 16.78 2.03
N VAL A 89 9.08 16.21 0.85
CA VAL A 89 9.38 16.96 -0.37
C VAL A 89 8.09 17.09 -1.16
N ASP A 90 7.72 18.33 -1.47
CA ASP A 90 6.57 18.58 -2.31
C ASP A 90 6.84 18.14 -3.76
N ARG A 91 5.84 17.56 -4.40
CA ARG A 91 5.97 17.07 -5.78
C ARG A 91 6.31 18.17 -6.78
N SER A 92 5.92 19.42 -6.51
CA SER A 92 6.24 20.56 -7.37
C SER A 92 7.73 20.74 -7.59
N VAL A 93 8.59 20.30 -6.66
CA VAL A 93 10.05 20.38 -6.81
C VAL A 93 10.50 19.53 -8.01
N TRP A 94 9.96 18.31 -8.18
CA TRP A 94 10.21 17.45 -9.33
C TRP A 94 9.66 18.03 -10.64
N ASP A 95 8.53 18.72 -10.56
CA ASP A 95 7.89 19.35 -11.72
C ASP A 95 8.65 20.59 -12.22
N THR A 96 9.53 21.18 -11.40
CA THR A 96 10.43 22.26 -11.85
C THR A 96 11.45 21.80 -12.90
N ILE A 97 11.72 20.50 -12.99
CA ILE A 97 12.66 19.93 -13.96
C ILE A 97 11.91 19.59 -15.23
N SER A 98 12.40 20.07 -16.37
CA SER A 98 11.73 19.82 -17.66
C SER A 98 11.72 18.34 -18.05
N ASP A 99 10.56 17.85 -18.51
CA ASP A 99 10.33 16.46 -18.94
C ASP A 99 11.12 16.05 -20.19
N THR A 100 11.60 17.02 -20.96
CA THR A 100 12.45 16.78 -22.13
C THR A 100 13.90 16.50 -21.76
N GLN A 101 14.30 16.77 -20.50
CA GLN A 101 15.66 16.50 -20.07
C GLN A 101 15.94 15.00 -19.99
N PRO A 102 16.99 14.50 -20.68
CA PRO A 102 17.33 13.07 -20.66
C PRO A 102 17.48 12.47 -19.25
N PRO A 103 18.08 13.17 -18.25
CA PRO A 103 18.15 12.65 -16.88
C PRO A 103 16.77 12.37 -16.26
N LYS A 104 15.77 13.25 -16.45
CA LYS A 104 14.41 13.08 -15.92
C LYS A 104 13.73 11.85 -16.50
N GLN A 105 13.90 11.62 -17.79
CA GLN A 105 13.36 10.43 -18.46
C GLN A 105 14.00 9.14 -17.93
N ILE A 106 15.32 9.15 -17.70
CA ILE A 106 16.04 7.99 -17.17
C ILE A 106 15.58 7.68 -15.74
N VAL A 107 15.50 8.68 -14.88
CA VAL A 107 15.04 8.54 -13.49
C VAL A 107 13.59 8.05 -13.45
N ASN A 108 12.69 8.66 -14.22
CA ASN A 108 11.30 8.23 -14.31
C ASN A 108 11.18 6.76 -14.74
N LYS A 109 11.90 6.35 -15.79
CA LYS A 109 11.77 5.01 -16.36
C LYS A 109 12.45 3.92 -15.53
N ARG A 110 13.62 4.22 -14.93
CA ARG A 110 14.44 3.21 -14.23
C ARG A 110 14.23 3.18 -12.72
N ILE A 111 13.75 4.27 -12.12
CA ILE A 111 13.52 4.33 -10.68
C ILE A 111 12.02 4.39 -10.41
N ILE A 112 11.38 5.48 -10.83
CA ILE A 112 10.03 5.81 -10.36
C ILE A 112 9.03 4.77 -10.90
N LEU A 113 9.10 4.44 -12.19
CA LEU A 113 8.17 3.52 -12.84
C LEU A 113 8.17 2.11 -12.21
N PRO A 114 9.33 1.48 -11.91
CA PRO A 114 9.35 0.22 -11.17
C PRO A 114 8.67 0.26 -9.80
N PHE A 115 8.74 1.40 -9.10
CA PHE A 115 8.11 1.56 -7.78
C PHE A 115 6.62 1.92 -7.86
N THR A 116 6.20 2.69 -8.87
CA THR A 116 4.79 3.04 -9.05
C THR A 116 3.98 1.91 -9.67
N ALA A 117 4.60 1.07 -10.51
CA ALA A 117 3.97 -0.03 -11.21
C ALA A 117 4.63 -1.38 -10.89
N THR A 118 4.76 -1.73 -9.60
CA THR A 118 5.47 -2.91 -9.11
C THR A 118 5.03 -4.22 -9.78
N ASN A 119 3.72 -4.43 -9.97
CA ASN A 119 3.19 -5.63 -10.63
C ASN A 119 3.66 -5.74 -12.09
N LEU A 120 3.74 -4.61 -12.80
CA LEU A 120 4.23 -4.57 -14.17
C LEU A 120 5.74 -4.80 -14.20
N ALA A 121 6.49 -4.21 -13.27
CA ALA A 121 7.92 -4.42 -13.13
C ALA A 121 8.25 -5.90 -12.90
N LEU A 122 7.54 -6.56 -11.98
CA LEU A 122 7.69 -7.99 -11.70
C LEU A 122 7.37 -8.87 -12.92
N LYS A 123 6.27 -8.59 -13.62
CA LYS A 123 5.88 -9.31 -14.84
C LYS A 123 6.95 -9.25 -15.92
N HIS A 124 7.66 -8.12 -16.02
CA HIS A 124 8.73 -7.90 -17.00
C HIS A 124 10.14 -8.17 -16.44
N GLY A 125 10.27 -8.68 -15.22
CA GLY A 125 11.57 -8.98 -14.60
C GLY A 125 12.46 -7.75 -14.37
N VAL A 126 11.87 -6.55 -14.27
CA VAL A 126 12.60 -5.30 -14.08
C VAL A 126 13.06 -5.20 -12.64
N VAL A 127 14.38 -5.22 -12.44
CA VAL A 127 15.00 -5.01 -11.13
C VAL A 127 15.34 -3.52 -10.98
N PRO A 128 14.82 -2.83 -9.94
CA PRO A 128 15.17 -1.43 -9.71
C PRO A 128 16.67 -1.30 -9.39
N PRO A 129 17.33 -0.23 -9.85
CA PRO A 129 18.74 0.00 -9.58
C PRO A 129 18.97 0.28 -8.10
N ARG A 130 20.07 -0.24 -7.54
CA ARG A 130 20.45 0.00 -6.14
C ARG A 130 21.12 1.36 -5.92
N THR A 131 21.78 1.90 -6.93
CA THR A 131 22.59 3.12 -6.81
C THR A 131 22.56 3.89 -8.12
N ILE A 132 22.56 5.22 -8.01
CA ILE A 132 22.56 6.15 -9.15
C ILE A 132 23.56 7.25 -8.87
N ILE A 133 24.28 7.64 -9.91
CA ILE A 133 25.34 8.63 -9.82
C ILE A 133 25.03 9.72 -10.84
N PHE A 134 24.90 10.96 -10.36
CA PHE A 134 24.84 12.14 -11.22
C PHE A 134 26.26 12.69 -11.41
N PHE A 135 26.76 12.68 -12.63
CA PHE A 135 28.09 13.18 -12.96
C PHE A 135 28.03 14.21 -14.10
N GLY A 136 29.00 15.12 -14.14
CA GLY A 136 29.12 16.13 -15.19
C GLY A 136 29.73 17.45 -14.71
N PRO A 137 30.01 18.40 -15.63
CA PRO A 137 30.61 19.71 -15.34
C PRO A 137 29.85 20.51 -14.25
N PRO A 138 30.49 21.44 -13.53
CA PRO A 138 29.80 22.30 -12.57
C PRO A 138 28.71 23.12 -13.28
N GLY A 139 27.59 23.38 -12.60
CA GLY A 139 26.47 24.14 -13.17
C GLY A 139 25.43 23.33 -13.98
N THR A 140 25.63 22.02 -14.21
CA THR A 140 24.67 21.18 -14.97
C THR A 140 23.42 20.74 -14.19
N GLY A 141 23.08 21.41 -13.08
CA GLY A 141 21.85 21.14 -12.34
C GLY A 141 21.81 19.83 -11.53
N LYS A 142 22.91 19.08 -11.40
CA LYS A 142 22.97 17.80 -10.65
C LYS A 142 22.42 17.92 -9.22
N THR A 143 22.82 18.97 -8.48
CA THR A 143 22.36 19.20 -7.10
C THR A 143 20.88 19.54 -7.07
N HIS A 144 20.38 20.32 -8.04
CA HIS A 144 18.96 20.62 -8.17
C HIS A 144 18.15 19.33 -8.39
N PHE A 145 18.68 18.45 -9.24
CA PHE A 145 18.07 17.18 -9.58
C PHE A 145 17.99 16.20 -8.40
N VAL A 146 18.99 16.20 -7.51
CA VAL A 146 19.00 15.35 -6.30
C VAL A 146 18.04 15.85 -5.23
N ARG A 147 17.74 17.16 -5.21
CA ARG A 147 16.81 17.75 -4.25
C ARG A 147 15.34 17.61 -4.65
N ALA A 148 15.09 17.35 -5.93
CA ALA A 148 13.79 17.24 -6.55
C ALA A 148 13.31 15.79 -6.54
#